data_AF-A0A6B3N125-F1
#
_entry.id   AF-A0A6B3N125-F1
#
_cell.length_a   1.000
_cell.length_b   1.000
_cell.length_c   1.000
_cell.angle_alpha   90.00
_cell.angle_beta   90.00
_cell.angle_gamma   90.00
#
_symmetry.space_group_name_H-M   'P 1'
#
loop_
_entity.id
_entity.type
_entity.pdbx_description
1 polymer ?
#
loop_
_entity_poly.entity_id
_entity_poly.type
_entity_poly.pdbx_seq_one_letter_code
_entity_poly.pdbx_strand_id
1 'polypeptide(L)'
;MNWSKATAEAPTDCHFELIIFNFELEQSDLTSTPENQPEPIYNPPGLTALSYRIARHDDSLKRMKSGLHTQTIPPNQKDGSRPLGKLTASHNDDPAIAFLDGWAAVMEVLTFYQERIANEGFVNTATERLSLLELSRTVGYELAPGVAASTYLAFTIEESEDVPEIVQVPEGVTVESVPIADEDPQVFETVETLEMRGAWNLLQPHLPSEIVPQDISEDTVSIKLSGTETQLEEGEALLIVEEQVKSSE
;
A
#
# COMPACT_ATOMS: atom_id res chain seq x y z
N MET A 1 9.48 40.47 8.90
CA MET A 1 8.91 39.65 7.81
C MET A 1 7.66 38.93 8.31
N ASN A 2 6.62 38.81 7.46
CA ASN A 2 5.50 37.90 7.71
C ASN A 2 5.72 36.59 6.96
N TRP A 3 5.50 35.48 7.65
CA TRP A 3 5.73 34.14 7.12
C TRP A 3 4.39 33.41 7.02
N SER A 4 4.11 32.83 5.86
CA SER A 4 2.95 31.97 5.66
C SER A 4 3.38 30.60 5.19
N LYS A 5 2.69 29.57 5.68
CA LYS A 5 2.77 28.22 5.11
C LYS A 5 1.92 28.16 3.84
N ALA A 6 2.32 27.33 2.88
CA ALA A 6 1.59 27.13 1.63
C ALA A 6 1.42 25.64 1.28
N THR A 7 0.38 25.24 0.53
CA THR A 7 0.07 23.84 0.13
C THR A 7 -0.41 23.70 -1.34
N ALA A 8 -0.54 22.47 -1.84
CA ALA A 8 -1.01 22.10 -3.19
C ALA A 8 -1.85 20.79 -3.13
N GLU A 9 -3.06 20.75 -3.71
CA GLU A 9 -4.07 19.70 -3.47
C GLU A 9 -4.50 18.90 -4.74
N ALA A 10 -4.96 17.64 -4.58
CA ALA A 10 -5.52 16.78 -5.63
C ALA A 10 -6.73 15.94 -5.11
N PRO A 11 -7.81 15.70 -5.90
CA PRO A 11 -9.06 15.14 -5.40
C PRO A 11 -9.13 13.61 -5.47
N THR A 12 -9.76 12.98 -4.47
CA THR A 12 -10.13 11.55 -4.48
C THR A 12 -11.50 11.33 -3.85
N ASP A 13 -12.40 10.64 -4.56
CA ASP A 13 -13.58 10.00 -3.95
C ASP A 13 -14.13 8.91 -4.89
N CYS A 14 -14.22 7.66 -4.40
CA CYS A 14 -14.93 6.55 -5.04
C CYS A 14 -15.24 5.46 -4.00
N HIS A 15 -16.51 5.31 -3.64
CA HIS A 15 -17.02 4.22 -2.81
C HIS A 15 -17.26 2.94 -3.63
N PHE A 16 -16.82 1.78 -3.12
CA PHE A 16 -17.23 0.46 -3.63
C PHE A 16 -17.55 -0.50 -2.48
N GLU A 17 -18.68 -1.20 -2.62
CA GLU A 17 -19.27 -2.11 -1.65
C GLU A 17 -18.83 -3.55 -1.97
N LEU A 18 -18.15 -4.21 -1.01
CA LEU A 18 -17.61 -5.57 -1.17
C LEU A 18 -18.66 -6.61 -0.76
N ILE A 19 -19.24 -7.33 -1.72
CA ILE A 19 -20.15 -8.45 -1.48
C ILE A 19 -19.33 -9.74 -1.35
N ILE A 20 -19.18 -10.25 -0.12
CA ILE A 20 -18.62 -11.57 0.15
C ILE A 20 -19.73 -12.62 -0.02
N PHE A 21 -19.68 -13.40 -1.11
CA PHE A 21 -20.52 -14.59 -1.27
C PHE A 21 -19.92 -15.75 -0.46
N ASN A 22 -20.52 -16.06 0.68
CA ASN A 22 -20.19 -17.26 1.45
C ASN A 22 -20.94 -18.46 0.84
N PHE A 23 -20.23 -19.35 0.17
CA PHE A 23 -20.80 -20.58 -0.41
C PHE A 23 -20.52 -21.75 0.55
N GLU A 24 -21.46 -21.99 1.46
CA GLU A 24 -21.45 -23.12 2.40
C GLU A 24 -21.72 -24.42 1.60
N LEU A 25 -20.68 -25.14 1.21
CA LEU A 25 -20.83 -26.48 0.62
C LEU A 25 -21.15 -27.47 1.74
N GLU A 26 -22.43 -27.77 1.88
CA GLU A 26 -22.96 -28.90 2.64
C GLU A 26 -22.29 -30.18 2.09
N GLN A 27 -21.31 -30.72 2.83
CA GLN A 27 -20.63 -31.97 2.48
C GLN A 27 -21.63 -33.13 2.60
N SER A 28 -22.38 -33.37 1.53
CA SER A 28 -23.07 -34.64 1.35
C SER A 28 -22.01 -35.71 1.05
N ASP A 29 -22.02 -36.73 1.89
CA ASP A 29 -21.13 -37.90 1.93
C ASP A 29 -21.28 -38.72 0.63
N LEU A 30 -20.76 -38.19 -0.47
CA LEU A 30 -20.66 -38.87 -1.76
C LEU A 30 -19.42 -39.74 -1.71
N THR A 31 -19.64 -41.06 -1.73
CA THR A 31 -18.66 -42.13 -1.74
C THR A 31 -17.51 -41.86 -2.73
N SER A 32 -16.48 -41.15 -2.27
CA SER A 32 -15.27 -40.87 -3.03
C SER A 32 -14.18 -41.80 -2.51
N THR A 33 -13.74 -42.72 -3.36
CA THR A 33 -12.53 -43.50 -3.09
C THR A 33 -11.37 -42.50 -2.86
N PRO A 34 -10.50 -42.70 -1.86
CA PRO A 34 -9.43 -41.74 -1.51
C PRO A 34 -8.51 -41.40 -2.69
N GLU A 35 -8.43 -42.27 -3.70
CA GLU A 35 -7.66 -42.09 -4.93
C GLU A 35 -8.16 -40.95 -5.83
N ASN A 36 -9.37 -40.44 -5.62
CA ASN A 36 -9.97 -39.38 -6.46
C ASN A 36 -10.11 -38.02 -5.78
N GLN A 37 -9.53 -37.81 -4.61
CA GLN A 37 -9.60 -36.54 -3.87
C GLN A 37 -8.46 -35.57 -4.25
N PRO A 38 -8.68 -34.25 -4.11
CA PRO A 38 -7.60 -33.26 -4.11
C PRO A 38 -6.55 -33.62 -3.07
N GLU A 39 -5.27 -33.48 -3.44
CA GLU A 39 -4.21 -33.54 -2.44
C GLU A 39 -4.41 -32.39 -1.45
N PRO A 40 -4.28 -32.65 -0.13
CA PRO A 40 -4.41 -31.60 0.86
C PRO A 40 -3.29 -30.57 0.66
N ILE A 41 -3.67 -29.32 0.46
CA ILE A 41 -2.73 -28.21 0.28
C ILE A 41 -2.32 -27.69 1.65
N TYR A 42 -1.02 -27.70 1.95
CA TYR A 42 -0.47 -27.14 3.17
C TYR A 42 0.49 -25.99 2.85
N ASN A 43 0.20 -24.80 3.39
CA ASN A 43 1.04 -23.62 3.28
C ASN A 43 1.79 -23.38 4.59
N PRO A 44 3.13 -23.47 4.64
CA PRO A 44 3.89 -23.09 5.82
C PRO A 44 3.74 -21.60 6.14
N PRO A 45 3.90 -21.20 7.42
CA PRO A 45 3.83 -19.79 7.80
C PRO A 45 5.00 -18.98 7.22
N GLY A 46 4.76 -17.69 6.96
CA GLY A 46 5.79 -16.74 6.51
C GLY A 46 6.07 -16.72 5.00
N LEU A 47 5.25 -17.41 4.20
CA LEU A 47 5.35 -17.33 2.74
C LEU A 47 4.90 -15.97 2.20
N THR A 48 5.50 -15.58 1.07
CA THR A 48 5.11 -14.39 0.30
C THR A 48 4.07 -14.70 -0.78
N ALA A 49 3.72 -15.98 -0.96
CA ALA A 49 2.63 -16.42 -1.82
C ALA A 49 2.06 -17.75 -1.30
N LEU A 50 0.73 -17.87 -1.30
CA LEU A 50 0.02 -19.12 -1.00
C LEU A 50 -0.10 -19.97 -2.26
N SER A 51 0.14 -21.27 -2.11
CA SER A 51 -0.38 -22.25 -3.04
C SER A 51 -1.82 -22.55 -2.64
N TYR A 52 -2.78 -22.32 -3.54
CA TYR A 52 -4.19 -22.60 -3.27
C TYR A 52 -4.91 -23.20 -4.50
N ARG A 53 -4.15 -23.58 -5.53
CA ARG A 53 -4.70 -24.24 -6.71
C ARG A 53 -5.13 -25.67 -6.42
N ILE A 54 -6.44 -25.87 -6.25
CA ILE A 54 -7.07 -27.16 -5.93
C ILE A 54 -6.86 -28.22 -7.03
N ALA A 55 -6.84 -27.81 -8.29
CA ALA A 55 -6.63 -28.70 -9.43
C ALA A 55 -6.17 -27.94 -10.66
N ARG A 56 -5.42 -28.60 -11.56
CA ARG A 56 -5.22 -28.14 -12.93
C ARG A 56 -6.24 -28.81 -13.87
N HIS A 57 -6.22 -28.42 -15.14
CA HIS A 57 -7.05 -29.04 -16.17
C HIS A 57 -6.92 -30.57 -16.17
N ASP A 58 -5.69 -31.08 -16.30
CA ASP A 58 -5.44 -32.52 -16.43
C ASP A 58 -5.86 -33.30 -15.18
N ASP A 59 -5.64 -32.73 -13.99
CA ASP A 59 -6.08 -33.31 -12.73
C ASP A 59 -7.61 -33.42 -12.70
N SER A 60 -8.29 -32.34 -13.05
CA SER A 60 -9.76 -32.27 -13.08
C SER A 60 -10.34 -33.26 -14.09
N LEU A 61 -9.78 -33.30 -15.30
CA LEU A 61 -10.23 -34.22 -16.35
C LEU A 61 -10.01 -35.67 -15.96
N LYS A 62 -8.82 -36.00 -15.43
CA LYS A 62 -8.50 -37.35 -14.95
C LYS A 62 -9.44 -37.77 -13.82
N ARG A 63 -9.71 -36.88 -12.87
CA ARG A 63 -10.63 -37.14 -11.75
C ARG A 63 -12.06 -37.35 -12.21
N MET A 64 -12.55 -36.53 -13.14
CA MET A 64 -13.89 -36.69 -13.71
C MET A 64 -14.04 -37.99 -14.50
N LYS A 65 -13.04 -38.35 -15.33
CA LYS A 65 -13.02 -39.64 -16.04
C LYS A 65 -13.02 -40.84 -15.07
N SER A 66 -12.24 -40.75 -14.00
CA SER A 66 -12.19 -41.77 -12.95
C SER A 66 -13.52 -41.84 -12.17
N GLY A 67 -14.14 -40.70 -11.84
CA GLY A 67 -15.37 -40.66 -11.05
C GLY A 67 -16.61 -41.15 -11.80
N LEU A 68 -16.63 -41.04 -13.13
CA LEU A 68 -17.84 -41.21 -13.93
C LEU A 68 -18.47 -42.62 -13.82
N HIS A 69 -17.65 -43.67 -13.86
CA HIS A 69 -18.11 -45.06 -13.77
C HIS A 69 -18.47 -45.50 -12.33
N THR A 70 -18.13 -44.67 -11.33
CA THR A 70 -18.38 -44.92 -9.91
C THR A 70 -19.66 -44.26 -9.40
N GLN A 71 -20.28 -43.37 -10.19
CA GLN A 71 -21.50 -42.67 -9.82
C GLN A 71 -22.66 -43.65 -9.58
N THR A 72 -23.29 -43.55 -8.42
CA THR A 72 -24.45 -44.35 -8.02
C THR A 72 -25.66 -43.44 -7.80
N ILE A 73 -26.84 -43.92 -8.16
CA ILE A 73 -28.09 -43.23 -7.83
C ILE A 73 -28.57 -43.72 -6.45
N PRO A 74 -29.06 -42.82 -5.57
CA PRO A 74 -29.63 -43.21 -4.30
C PRO A 74 -30.72 -44.30 -4.45
N PRO A 75 -30.81 -45.24 -3.50
CA PRO A 75 -31.63 -46.44 -3.62
C PRO A 75 -33.13 -46.17 -3.75
N ASN A 76 -33.60 -44.96 -3.40
CA ASN A 76 -35.01 -44.56 -3.49
C ASN A 76 -35.50 -44.25 -4.91
N GLN A 77 -34.61 -44.15 -5.92
CA GLN A 77 -34.98 -43.77 -7.27
C GLN A 77 -34.81 -44.85 -8.34
N LYS A 78 -33.91 -45.84 -8.15
CA LYS A 78 -33.69 -47.02 -9.03
C LYS A 78 -32.54 -47.90 -8.49
N ASP A 79 -32.88 -48.85 -7.63
CA ASP A 79 -32.09 -50.04 -7.23
C ASP A 79 -30.55 -49.95 -7.41
N GLY A 80 -29.89 -49.02 -6.71
CA GLY A 80 -28.42 -48.90 -6.63
C GLY A 80 -27.67 -48.86 -7.96
N SER A 81 -28.37 -48.54 -9.06
CA SER A 81 -27.84 -48.72 -10.40
C SER A 81 -26.71 -47.72 -10.68
N ARG A 82 -25.65 -48.18 -11.37
CA ARG A 82 -24.56 -47.36 -11.91
C ARG A 82 -24.90 -46.98 -13.36
N PRO A 83 -25.72 -45.95 -13.60
CA PRO A 83 -26.21 -45.62 -14.95
C PRO A 83 -25.08 -45.33 -15.93
N LEU A 84 -23.97 -44.77 -15.43
CA LEU A 84 -22.81 -44.35 -16.20
C LEU A 84 -21.69 -45.39 -16.25
N GLY A 85 -21.87 -46.57 -15.64
CA GLY A 85 -20.85 -47.62 -15.59
C GLY A 85 -20.45 -48.18 -16.96
N LYS A 86 -21.29 -47.98 -17.99
CA LYS A 86 -21.01 -48.38 -19.38
C LYS A 86 -20.29 -47.30 -20.19
N LEU A 87 -20.15 -46.08 -19.67
CA LEU A 87 -19.46 -44.99 -20.34
C LEU A 87 -17.95 -45.12 -20.08
N THR A 88 -17.37 -46.16 -20.67
CA THR A 88 -15.91 -46.36 -20.76
C THR A 88 -15.39 -45.43 -21.85
N ALA A 89 -15.04 -44.22 -21.45
CA ALA A 89 -14.60 -43.10 -22.26
C ALA A 89 -13.22 -43.35 -22.93
N SER A 90 -13.14 -44.33 -23.85
CA SER A 90 -11.90 -44.83 -24.44
C SER A 90 -11.60 -44.33 -25.86
N HIS A 91 -12.45 -43.48 -26.44
CA HIS A 91 -12.22 -42.87 -27.76
C HIS A 91 -12.23 -41.35 -27.70
N ASN A 92 -11.24 -40.72 -28.33
CA ASN A 92 -11.07 -39.26 -28.32
C ASN A 92 -12.21 -38.50 -29.02
N ASP A 93 -13.02 -39.18 -29.84
CA ASP A 93 -14.19 -38.60 -30.53
C ASP A 93 -15.50 -38.71 -29.74
N ASP A 94 -15.44 -39.06 -28.45
CA ASP A 94 -16.62 -39.18 -27.59
C ASP A 94 -17.11 -37.79 -27.10
N PRO A 95 -18.35 -37.36 -27.43
CA PRO A 95 -18.90 -36.09 -26.97
C PRO A 95 -18.92 -35.95 -25.44
N ALA A 96 -19.01 -37.06 -24.69
CA ALA A 96 -18.94 -37.03 -23.24
C ALA A 96 -17.53 -36.62 -22.75
N ILE A 97 -16.47 -37.06 -23.44
CA ILE A 97 -15.11 -36.63 -23.11
C ILE A 97 -14.93 -35.15 -23.43
N ALA A 98 -15.43 -34.69 -24.58
CA ALA A 98 -15.38 -33.27 -24.95
C ALA A 98 -16.12 -32.38 -23.92
N PHE A 99 -17.23 -32.87 -23.37
CA PHE A 99 -17.94 -32.17 -22.29
C PHE A 99 -17.11 -32.09 -20.99
N LEU A 100 -16.48 -33.19 -20.59
CA LEU A 100 -15.59 -33.20 -19.42
C LEU A 100 -14.36 -32.33 -19.61
N ASP A 101 -13.79 -32.29 -20.82
CA ASP A 101 -12.66 -31.43 -21.19
C ASP A 101 -13.04 -29.95 -21.07
N GLY A 102 -14.20 -29.56 -21.63
CA GLY A 102 -14.74 -28.22 -21.46
C GLY A 102 -14.95 -27.84 -19.98
N TRP A 103 -15.41 -28.78 -19.14
CA TRP A 103 -15.57 -28.52 -17.71
C TRP A 103 -14.24 -28.47 -16.95
N ALA A 104 -13.23 -29.22 -17.39
CA ALA A 104 -11.89 -29.15 -16.84
C ALA A 104 -11.25 -27.77 -17.10
N ALA A 105 -11.50 -27.18 -18.27
CA ALA A 105 -11.07 -25.81 -18.57
C ALA A 105 -11.73 -24.78 -17.66
N VAL A 106 -13.04 -24.91 -17.40
CA VAL A 106 -13.76 -24.05 -16.43
C VAL A 106 -13.14 -24.18 -15.04
N MET A 107 -12.86 -25.40 -14.59
CA MET A 107 -12.24 -25.64 -13.28
C MET A 107 -10.84 -25.02 -13.16
N GLU A 108 -10.03 -25.06 -14.23
CA GLU A 108 -8.72 -24.40 -14.24
C GLU A 108 -8.84 -22.88 -14.05
N VAL A 109 -9.77 -22.24 -14.75
CA VAL A 109 -9.99 -20.80 -14.61
C VAL A 109 -10.48 -20.45 -13.21
N LEU A 110 -11.42 -21.21 -12.65
CA LEU A 110 -11.95 -20.98 -11.30
C LEU A 110 -10.86 -21.14 -10.24
N THR A 111 -10.06 -22.20 -10.31
CA THR A 111 -8.99 -22.46 -9.33
C THR A 111 -7.85 -21.45 -9.44
N PHE A 112 -7.57 -20.93 -10.64
CA PHE A 112 -6.65 -19.81 -10.84
C PHE A 112 -7.12 -18.54 -10.12
N TYR A 113 -8.39 -18.16 -10.29
CA TYR A 113 -8.92 -16.96 -9.63
C TYR A 113 -9.04 -17.14 -8.13
N GLN A 114 -9.43 -18.32 -7.65
CA GLN A 114 -9.46 -18.61 -6.22
C GLN A 114 -8.08 -18.46 -5.58
N GLU A 115 -7.02 -18.92 -6.25
CA GLU A 115 -5.65 -18.74 -5.76
C GLU A 115 -5.25 -17.27 -5.68
N ARG A 116 -5.60 -16.44 -6.68
CA ARG A 116 -5.36 -14.99 -6.60
C ARG A 116 -6.14 -14.33 -5.46
N ILE A 117 -7.43 -14.64 -5.33
CA ILE A 117 -8.28 -14.09 -4.26
C ILE A 117 -7.74 -14.48 -2.89
N ALA A 118 -7.30 -15.73 -2.71
CA ALA A 118 -6.73 -16.21 -1.45
C ALA A 118 -5.42 -15.46 -1.10
N ASN A 119 -4.57 -15.17 -2.09
CA ASN A 119 -3.35 -14.40 -1.87
C ASN A 119 -3.64 -12.95 -1.43
N GLU A 120 -4.73 -12.34 -1.87
CA GLU A 120 -5.14 -10.99 -1.43
C GLU A 120 -5.67 -10.95 0.02
N GLY A 121 -5.92 -12.10 0.65
CA GLY A 121 -6.47 -12.18 2.01
C GLY A 121 -5.46 -12.00 3.16
N PHE A 122 -4.15 -11.89 2.88
CA PHE A 122 -3.13 -11.78 3.92
C PHE A 122 -2.10 -10.69 3.59
N VAL A 123 -1.66 -9.95 4.62
CA VAL A 123 -0.75 -8.80 4.46
C VAL A 123 0.57 -9.19 3.77
N ASN A 124 1.12 -10.37 4.05
CA ASN A 124 2.39 -10.81 3.47
C ASN A 124 2.27 -11.34 2.02
N THR A 125 1.05 -11.60 1.53
CA THR A 125 0.83 -12.22 0.21
C THR A 125 0.02 -11.36 -0.74
N ALA A 126 -0.69 -10.35 -0.22
CA ALA A 126 -1.50 -9.45 -1.02
C ALA A 126 -0.61 -8.59 -1.93
N THR A 127 -1.03 -8.45 -3.18
CA THR A 127 -0.30 -7.69 -4.20
C THR A 127 -0.98 -6.38 -4.55
N GLU A 128 -2.31 -6.32 -4.38
CA GLU A 128 -3.08 -5.12 -4.66
C GLU A 128 -3.01 -4.15 -3.49
N ARG A 129 -2.74 -2.87 -3.80
CA ARG A 129 -2.67 -1.80 -2.79
C ARG A 129 -3.96 -1.69 -1.99
N LEU A 130 -5.12 -1.86 -2.64
CA LEU A 130 -6.41 -1.80 -1.97
C LEU A 130 -6.57 -2.91 -0.92
N SER A 131 -6.19 -4.15 -1.24
CA SER A 131 -6.25 -5.27 -0.29
C SER A 131 -5.39 -4.99 0.94
N LEU A 132 -4.15 -4.51 0.74
CA LEU A 132 -3.25 -4.15 1.84
C LEU A 132 -3.83 -3.04 2.72
N LEU A 133 -4.45 -2.02 2.11
CA LEU A 133 -5.13 -0.95 2.83
C LEU A 133 -6.27 -1.48 3.71
N GLU A 134 -7.19 -2.25 3.14
CA GLU A 134 -8.34 -2.80 3.90
C GLU A 134 -7.91 -3.79 4.99
N LEU A 135 -6.90 -4.62 4.72
CA LEU A 135 -6.31 -5.49 5.73
C LEU A 135 -5.65 -4.69 6.86
N SER A 136 -4.94 -3.62 6.53
CA SER A 136 -4.30 -2.75 7.52
C SER A 136 -5.32 -1.96 8.37
N ARG A 137 -6.44 -1.54 7.77
CA ARG A 137 -7.56 -0.91 8.49
C ARG A 137 -8.17 -1.81 9.54
N THR A 138 -8.21 -3.12 9.28
CA THR A 138 -8.72 -4.11 10.24
C THR A 138 -7.90 -4.14 11.54
N VAL A 139 -6.61 -3.78 11.49
CA VAL A 139 -5.74 -3.64 12.68
C VAL A 139 -5.65 -2.20 13.20
N GLY A 140 -6.48 -1.29 12.68
CA GLY A 140 -6.51 0.11 13.08
C GLY A 140 -5.41 0.98 12.46
N TYR A 141 -4.73 0.49 11.42
CA TYR A 141 -3.77 1.28 10.66
C TYR A 141 -4.44 1.90 9.43
N GLU A 142 -4.33 3.22 9.30
CA GLU A 142 -4.73 3.96 8.10
C GLU A 142 -3.45 4.49 7.42
N LEU A 143 -3.29 4.23 6.12
CA LEU A 143 -2.16 4.76 5.38
C LEU A 143 -2.26 6.29 5.31
N ALA A 144 -1.14 6.98 5.54
CA ALA A 144 -1.11 8.42 5.43
C ALA A 144 -1.57 8.86 4.02
N PRO A 145 -2.47 9.86 3.92
CA PRO A 145 -2.86 10.40 2.63
C PRO A 145 -1.67 11.03 1.93
N GLY A 146 -1.80 11.28 0.62
CA GLY A 146 -0.86 12.15 -0.07
C GLY A 146 -0.88 13.53 0.59
N VAL A 147 0.28 14.00 1.08
CA VAL A 147 0.40 15.31 1.72
C VAL A 147 0.99 16.29 0.72
N ALA A 148 0.40 17.47 0.65
CA ALA A 148 0.94 18.60 -0.10
C ALA A 148 2.37 18.95 0.32
N ALA A 149 3.20 19.38 -0.63
CA ALA A 149 4.44 20.07 -0.28
C ALA A 149 4.11 21.37 0.47
N SER A 150 4.94 21.73 1.45
CA SER A 150 4.77 22.99 2.18
C SER A 150 6.07 23.76 2.34
N THR A 151 6.00 25.07 2.16
CA THR A 151 7.13 25.99 2.32
C THR A 151 6.70 27.26 3.04
N TYR A 152 7.66 28.07 3.46
CA TYR A 152 7.43 29.38 4.05
C TYR A 152 7.69 30.49 3.04
N LEU A 153 6.70 31.36 2.84
CA LEU A 153 6.82 32.55 1.98
C LEU A 153 7.02 33.80 2.84
N ALA A 154 7.97 34.64 2.45
CA ALA A 154 8.25 35.92 3.08
C ALA A 154 7.72 37.06 2.21
N PHE A 155 6.71 37.76 2.69
CA PHE A 155 6.14 38.91 1.99
C PHE A 155 6.71 40.23 2.55
N THR A 156 6.98 41.17 1.65
CA THR A 156 7.42 42.54 1.98
C THR A 156 6.39 43.52 1.44
N ILE A 157 5.94 44.47 2.25
CA ILE A 157 5.04 45.55 1.81
C ILE A 157 5.86 46.77 1.39
N GLU A 158 5.54 47.37 0.24
CA GLU A 158 6.06 48.68 -0.11
C GLU A 158 5.38 49.76 0.74
N GLU A 159 6.18 50.55 1.49
CA GLU A 159 5.65 51.63 2.33
C GLU A 159 5.43 52.89 1.49
N SER A 160 4.17 53.32 1.37
CA SER A 160 3.79 54.61 0.77
C SER A 160 2.57 55.19 1.47
N GLU A 161 2.31 56.50 1.30
CA GLU A 161 1.14 57.18 1.90
C GLU A 161 -0.21 56.58 1.46
N ASP A 162 -0.23 55.89 0.32
CA ASP A 162 -1.42 55.28 -0.26
C ASP A 162 -1.69 53.84 0.25
N VAL A 163 -0.75 53.24 1.00
CA VAL A 163 -0.88 51.89 1.54
C VAL A 163 -1.39 51.92 2.98
N PRO A 164 -2.48 51.21 3.31
CA PRO A 164 -2.99 51.12 4.69
C PRO A 164 -1.94 50.57 5.66
N GLU A 165 -1.99 51.01 6.92
CA GLU A 165 -1.09 50.50 7.98
C GLU A 165 -1.19 48.97 8.16
N ILE A 166 -2.40 48.43 7.93
CA ILE A 166 -2.70 47.00 7.98
C ILE A 166 -3.19 46.56 6.61
N VAL A 167 -2.46 45.64 5.99
CA VAL A 167 -2.81 44.97 4.74
C VAL A 167 -3.21 43.53 5.06
N GLN A 168 -4.37 43.10 4.59
CA GLN A 168 -4.84 41.72 4.73
C GLN A 168 -4.55 40.97 3.43
N VAL A 169 -3.74 39.91 3.50
CA VAL A 169 -3.53 38.97 2.40
C VAL A 169 -4.42 37.76 2.65
N PRO A 170 -5.46 37.52 1.84
CA PRO A 170 -6.36 36.41 2.10
C PRO A 170 -5.67 35.06 1.97
N GLU A 171 -6.32 34.03 2.52
CA GLU A 171 -6.02 32.64 2.18
C GLU A 171 -6.24 32.40 0.67
N GLY A 172 -5.48 31.47 0.08
CA GLY A 172 -5.58 31.12 -1.34
C GLY A 172 -4.82 32.05 -2.29
N VAL A 173 -3.91 32.90 -1.78
CA VAL A 173 -3.03 33.70 -2.65
C VAL A 173 -1.98 32.80 -3.25
N THR A 174 -1.97 32.72 -4.58
CA THR A 174 -1.11 31.80 -5.33
C THR A 174 0.26 32.40 -5.63
N VAL A 175 1.29 31.56 -5.52
CA VAL A 175 2.65 31.83 -6.00
C VAL A 175 3.16 30.62 -6.77
N GLU A 176 4.03 30.85 -7.75
CA GLU A 176 4.63 29.78 -8.54
C GLU A 176 6.12 29.65 -8.18
N SER A 177 6.59 28.40 -8.03
CA SER A 177 8.01 28.14 -7.89
C SER A 177 8.73 28.42 -9.21
N VAL A 178 9.97 28.90 -9.14
CA VAL A 178 10.86 28.93 -10.31
C VAL A 178 11.47 27.53 -10.46
N PRO A 179 11.12 26.76 -11.51
CA PRO A 179 11.68 25.43 -11.71
C PRO A 179 13.19 25.51 -12.00
N ILE A 180 13.92 24.46 -11.63
CA ILE A 180 15.31 24.27 -12.03
C ILE A 180 15.31 23.34 -13.25
N ALA A 181 15.97 23.75 -14.33
CA ALA A 181 16.03 23.00 -15.60
C ALA A 181 14.64 22.75 -16.24
N ASP A 182 14.39 21.54 -16.75
CA ASP A 182 13.20 21.18 -17.55
C ASP A 182 11.99 20.72 -16.68
N GLU A 183 11.89 21.21 -15.44
CA GLU A 183 10.74 20.92 -14.56
C GLU A 183 9.58 21.90 -14.78
N ASP A 184 8.35 21.44 -14.51
CA ASP A 184 7.16 22.29 -14.53
C ASP A 184 7.06 23.14 -13.23
N PRO A 185 6.68 24.43 -13.32
CA PRO A 185 6.41 25.26 -12.14
C PRO A 185 5.37 24.63 -11.21
N GLN A 186 5.66 24.60 -9.91
CA GLN A 186 4.71 24.17 -8.89
C GLN A 186 3.96 25.37 -8.33
N VAL A 187 2.64 25.25 -8.24
CA VAL A 187 1.76 26.26 -7.67
C VAL A 187 1.61 26.01 -6.17
N PHE A 188 1.80 27.07 -5.38
CA PHE A 188 1.58 27.11 -3.94
C PHE A 188 0.53 28.15 -3.62
N GLU A 189 -0.24 27.95 -2.56
CA GLU A 189 -1.21 28.95 -2.07
C GLU A 189 -1.06 29.21 -0.57
N THR A 190 -1.34 30.43 -0.10
CA THR A 190 -1.37 30.73 1.34
C THR A 190 -2.46 29.93 2.04
N VAL A 191 -2.13 29.26 3.14
CA VAL A 191 -3.10 28.42 3.90
C VAL A 191 -3.94 29.18 4.93
N GLU A 192 -3.65 30.46 5.14
CA GLU A 192 -4.39 31.29 6.08
C GLU A 192 -4.36 32.75 5.64
N THR A 193 -5.29 33.54 6.19
CA THR A 193 -5.29 35.00 5.99
C THR A 193 -4.21 35.65 6.85
N LEU A 194 -3.35 36.44 6.23
CA LEU A 194 -2.22 37.10 6.88
C LEU A 194 -2.54 38.57 7.12
N GLU A 195 -2.43 38.98 8.38
CA GLU A 195 -2.29 40.39 8.71
C GLU A 195 -0.84 40.81 8.43
N MET A 196 -0.68 41.86 7.65
CA MET A 196 0.64 42.39 7.32
C MET A 196 0.72 43.89 7.59
N ARG A 197 1.91 44.34 8.02
CA ARG A 197 2.20 45.75 8.30
C ARG A 197 3.55 46.11 7.72
N GLY A 198 3.68 47.30 7.10
CA GLY A 198 4.97 47.79 6.60
C GLY A 198 6.05 47.81 7.69
N ALA A 199 5.69 48.26 8.90
CA ALA A 199 6.57 48.26 10.07
C ALA A 199 7.16 46.87 10.41
N TRP A 200 6.52 45.78 10.00
CA TRP A 200 7.01 44.42 10.22
C TRP A 200 8.07 43.97 9.22
N ASN A 201 8.29 44.69 8.11
CA ASN A 201 9.40 44.43 7.20
C ASN A 201 10.75 44.50 7.92
N LEU A 202 10.87 45.37 8.93
CA LEU A 202 12.07 45.57 9.75
C LEU A 202 12.30 44.46 10.78
N LEU A 203 11.32 43.60 11.03
CA LEU A 203 11.49 42.49 11.97
C LEU A 203 12.47 41.47 11.38
N GLN A 204 13.67 41.45 11.96
CA GLN A 204 14.69 40.44 11.69
C GLN A 204 14.48 39.24 12.61
N PRO A 205 14.71 38.01 12.12
CA PRO A 205 14.78 36.84 12.99
C PRO A 205 15.76 37.11 14.12
N HIS A 206 15.38 36.76 15.35
CA HIS A 206 16.30 36.88 16.48
C HIS A 206 17.45 35.90 16.27
N LEU A 207 18.59 36.41 15.80
CA LEU A 207 19.86 35.70 15.80
C LEU A 207 20.39 35.80 17.24
N PRO A 208 20.51 34.69 17.98
CA PRO A 208 21.11 34.76 19.31
C PRO A 208 22.50 35.38 19.21
N SER A 209 22.67 36.53 19.87
CA SER A 209 23.91 37.30 19.86
C SER A 209 25.05 36.64 20.63
N GLU A 210 24.72 35.64 21.45
CA GLU A 210 25.68 34.84 22.19
C GLU A 210 25.74 33.43 21.60
N ILE A 211 26.90 33.09 21.04
CA ILE A 211 27.29 31.71 20.79
C ILE A 211 27.51 31.08 22.17
N VAL A 212 26.49 30.39 22.69
CA VAL A 212 26.65 29.61 23.92
C VAL A 212 27.57 28.41 23.59
N PRO A 213 28.74 28.28 24.25
CA PRO A 213 29.59 27.11 24.06
C PRO A 213 28.79 25.84 24.36
N GLN A 214 28.89 24.83 23.49
CA GLN A 214 28.28 23.53 23.77
C GLN A 214 29.15 22.79 24.80
N ASP A 215 28.57 22.48 25.96
CA ASP A 215 29.22 21.60 26.94
C ASP A 215 29.03 20.15 26.51
N ILE A 216 30.13 19.46 26.27
CA ILE A 216 30.14 18.04 25.91
C ILE A 216 30.50 17.24 27.17
N SER A 217 29.62 16.31 27.54
CA SER A 217 29.77 15.42 28.69
C SER A 217 29.56 13.97 28.26
N GLU A 218 29.81 13.01 29.15
CA GLU A 218 29.57 11.59 28.87
C GLU A 218 28.10 11.26 28.56
N ASP A 219 27.17 12.10 29.01
CA ASP A 219 25.72 11.95 28.77
C ASP A 219 25.25 12.66 27.48
N THR A 220 26.16 13.29 26.72
CA THR A 220 25.81 14.04 25.51
C THR A 220 25.43 13.10 24.37
N VAL A 221 24.14 13.06 24.03
CA VAL A 221 23.57 12.25 22.93
C VAL A 221 23.44 13.01 21.60
N SER A 222 23.64 14.32 21.60
CA SER A 222 23.54 15.16 20.40
C SER A 222 24.53 16.32 20.46
N ILE A 223 25.21 16.59 19.35
CA ILE A 223 26.14 17.71 19.19
C ILE A 223 25.71 18.59 18.03
N LYS A 224 25.91 19.90 18.15
CA LYS A 224 25.61 20.86 17.09
C LYS A 224 26.91 21.22 16.37
N LEU A 225 26.91 21.10 15.04
CA LEU A 225 28.01 21.49 14.19
C LEU A 225 27.68 22.82 13.52
N SER A 226 28.70 23.65 13.28
CA SER A 226 28.52 24.94 12.62
C SER A 226 28.44 24.74 11.11
N GLY A 227 27.33 25.21 10.51
CA GLY A 227 27.09 25.13 9.07
C GLY A 227 26.42 23.82 8.63
N THR A 228 26.14 23.72 7.33
CA THR A 228 25.45 22.58 6.69
C THR A 228 26.37 21.76 5.79
N GLU A 229 27.59 22.23 5.52
CA GLU A 229 28.60 21.54 4.69
C GLU A 229 29.50 20.63 5.53
N THR A 230 28.91 19.76 6.33
CA THR A 230 29.67 18.87 7.24
C THR A 230 30.17 17.59 6.56
N GLN A 231 29.61 17.23 5.38
CA GLN A 231 29.90 16.00 4.63
C GLN A 231 29.72 14.70 5.44
N LEU A 232 28.91 14.74 6.51
CA LEU A 232 28.64 13.58 7.36
C LEU A 232 27.46 12.77 6.82
N GLU A 233 27.61 11.44 6.80
CA GLU A 233 26.55 10.50 6.43
C GLU A 233 25.95 9.79 7.66
N GLU A 234 24.72 9.28 7.53
CA GLU A 234 24.07 8.53 8.61
C GLU A 234 24.86 7.24 8.93
N GLY A 235 25.20 7.05 10.21
CA GLY A 235 25.98 5.90 10.69
C GLY A 235 27.49 6.13 10.77
N GLU A 236 27.98 7.31 10.38
CA GLU A 236 29.40 7.67 10.51
C GLU A 236 29.81 7.91 11.97
N ALA A 237 30.98 7.38 12.35
CA ALA A 237 31.47 7.49 13.72
C ALA A 237 32.20 8.83 13.94
N LEU A 238 31.79 9.57 14.96
CA LEU A 238 32.43 10.82 15.38
C LEU A 238 33.34 10.59 16.59
N LEU A 239 34.60 11.01 16.49
CA LEU A 239 35.54 11.03 17.61
C LEU A 239 35.66 12.45 18.15
N ILE A 240 35.28 12.64 19.42
CA ILE A 240 35.43 13.92 20.12
C ILE A 240 36.72 13.84 20.93
N VAL A 241 37.65 14.77 20.69
CA VAL A 241 38.93 14.85 21.39
C VAL A 241 38.99 16.15 22.18
N GLU A 242 39.34 16.06 23.46
CA GLU A 242 39.61 17.23 24.29
C GLU A 242 41.07 17.66 24.05
N GLU A 243 41.29 18.67 23.21
CA GLU A 243 42.60 19.30 23.10
C GLU A 243 42.77 20.32 24.22
N GLN A 244 43.67 20.04 25.16
CA GLN A 244 44.08 20.97 26.20
C GLN A 244 44.87 22.12 25.55
N VAL A 245 44.17 23.18 25.13
CA VAL A 245 44.80 24.40 24.63
C VAL A 245 45.53 25.07 25.79
N LYS A 246 46.86 24.90 25.87
CA LYS A 246 47.71 25.73 26.74
C LYS A 246 47.60 27.18 26.28
N SER A 247 47.03 28.05 27.12
CA SER A 247 47.17 29.49 26.92
C SER A 247 48.64 29.86 27.03
N SER A 248 49.23 30.33 25.93
CA SER A 248 50.52 31.02 25.98
C SER A 248 50.31 32.38 26.65
N GLU A 249 51.01 32.60 27.78
CA GLU A 249 51.23 33.92 28.38
C GLU A 249 51.95 34.89 27.43
#